data_AF-A0A9C9NXY4-F1
#
_entry.id   AF-A0A9C9NXY4-F1
#
_cell.length_a   1.000
_cell.length_b   1.000
_cell.length_c   1.000
_cell.angle_alpha   90.00
_cell.angle_beta   90.00
_cell.angle_gamma   90.00
#
_symmetry.space_group_name_H-M   'P 1'
#
loop_
_entity.id
_entity.type
_entity.pdbx_description
1 polymer ?
#
loop_
_entity_poly.entity_id
_entity_poly.type
_entity_poly.pdbx_seq_one_letter_code
_entity_poly.pdbx_strand_id
1 'polypeptide(L)'
;MKNRTVLLLTILNLLGFLGTVIVNALANILPINNITTGEVSDLYPNLFTPAGLTFSVWGLIYVLLAIFVIYQLLPSVRKDPQKADFIQRIGPFFFISCLANIGWIFLPGTIKT
;
A
#
# COMPACT_ATOMS: atom_id res chain seq x y z
N MET A 1 12.92 12.44 -23.32
CA MET A 1 12.31 12.88 -22.04
C MET A 1 11.49 11.79 -21.33
N LYS A 2 10.79 10.89 -22.04
CA LYS A 2 9.90 9.84 -21.48
C LYS A 2 10.53 8.98 -20.35
N ASN A 3 11.82 8.60 -20.47
CA ASN A 3 12.49 7.75 -19.48
C ASN A 3 12.70 8.39 -18.10
N ARG A 4 12.91 9.71 -18.01
CA ARG A 4 13.12 10.37 -16.70
C ARG A 4 11.82 10.38 -15.88
N THR A 5 10.69 10.65 -16.53
CA THR A 5 9.37 10.62 -15.88
C THR A 5 9.02 9.21 -15.39
N VAL A 6 9.27 8.18 -16.20
CA VAL A 6 9.05 6.78 -15.78
C VAL A 6 9.91 6.43 -14.58
N LEU A 7 11.19 6.82 -14.59
CA LEU A 7 12.09 6.59 -13.45
C LEU A 7 11.57 7.24 -12.17
N LEU A 8 11.14 8.50 -12.24
CA LEU A 8 10.57 9.22 -11.10
C LEU A 8 9.32 8.51 -10.56
N LEU A 9 8.38 8.12 -11.44
CA LEU A 9 7.17 7.40 -11.04
C LEU A 9 7.48 6.03 -10.41
N THR A 10 8.45 5.29 -10.96
CA THR A 10 8.90 4.02 -10.36
C THR A 10 9.46 4.23 -8.95
N ILE A 11 10.27 5.28 -8.73
CA ILE A 11 10.81 5.60 -7.41
C ILE A 11 9.68 6.01 -6.46
N LEU A 12 8.75 6.85 -6.90
CA LEU A 12 7.60 7.26 -6.08
C LEU A 12 6.71 6.08 -5.71
N ASN A 13 6.41 5.17 -6.64
CA ASN A 13 5.63 3.97 -6.37
C ASN A 13 6.33 3.03 -5.39
N LEU A 14 7.65 2.86 -5.53
CA LEU A 14 8.45 2.07 -4.58
C LEU A 14 8.38 2.67 -3.17
N LEU A 15 8.62 3.98 -3.05
CA LEU A 15 8.56 4.67 -1.75
C LEU A 15 7.16 4.66 -1.16
N GLY A 16 6.12 4.87 -1.98
CA GLY A 16 4.72 4.82 -1.55
C GLY A 16 4.31 3.43 -1.05
N PHE A 17 4.72 2.37 -1.76
CA PHE A 17 4.48 1.00 -1.34
C PHE A 17 5.21 0.67 -0.03
N LEU A 18 6.50 1.01 0.09
CA LEU A 18 7.26 0.81 1.31
C LEU A 18 6.64 1.56 2.49
N GLY A 19 6.27 2.83 2.28
CA GLY A 19 5.56 3.62 3.28
C GLY A 19 4.24 2.99 3.71
N THR A 20 3.47 2.46 2.74
CA THR A 20 2.21 1.76 3.02
C THR A 20 2.45 0.54 3.90
N VAL A 21 3.39 -0.32 3.53
CA VAL A 21 3.73 -1.54 4.30
C VAL A 21 4.24 -1.18 5.69
N ILE A 22 5.11 -0.17 5.80
CA ILE A 22 5.66 0.27 7.10
C ILE A 22 4.56 0.82 7.99
N VAL A 23 3.68 1.69 7.49
CA VAL A 23 2.59 2.27 8.30
C VAL A 23 1.60 1.20 8.73
N ASN A 24 1.28 0.25 7.84
CA ASN A 24 0.45 -0.90 8.21
C ASN A 24 1.11 -1.79 9.25
N ALA A 25 2.40 -2.09 9.12
CA ALA A 25 3.14 -2.86 10.12
C ALA A 25 3.22 -2.10 11.46
N LEU A 26 3.49 -0.80 11.40
CA LEU A 26 3.59 0.05 12.58
C LEU A 26 2.26 0.18 13.31
N ALA A 27 1.13 0.28 12.61
CA ALA A 27 -0.20 0.28 13.24
C ALA A 27 -0.53 -1.03 13.97
N ASN A 28 0.09 -2.15 13.57
CA ASN A 28 -0.04 -3.44 14.24
C ASN A 28 0.98 -3.63 15.38
N ILE A 29 2.18 -3.05 15.28
CA ILE A 29 3.28 -3.23 16.24
C ILE A 29 3.29 -2.14 17.33
N LEU A 30 3.08 -0.89 16.95
CA LEU A 30 2.85 0.23 17.86
C LEU A 30 1.34 0.46 17.90
N PRO A 31 0.64 0.08 18.99
CA PRO A 31 -0.76 0.45 19.15
C PRO A 31 -0.84 1.97 19.26
N ILE A 32 -1.09 2.63 18.13
CA ILE A 32 -1.42 4.06 18.08
C ILE A 32 -2.70 4.20 18.90
N ASN A 33 -2.62 4.77 20.11
CA ASN A 33 -3.66 4.84 21.14
C ASN A 33 -3.97 3.57 21.97
N ASN A 34 -2.99 2.70 22.26
CA ASN A 34 -3.19 1.49 23.11
C ASN A 34 -4.24 0.49 22.60
N ILE A 35 -4.57 0.54 21.31
CA ILE A 35 -5.46 -0.42 20.65
C ILE A 35 -4.79 -0.82 19.35
N THR A 36 -4.57 -2.12 19.16
CA THR A 36 -4.06 -2.66 17.89
C THR A 36 -5.14 -2.62 16.81
N THR A 37 -4.75 -2.58 15.54
CA THR A 37 -5.71 -2.70 14.42
C THR A 37 -6.54 -3.99 14.47
N GLY A 38 -6.03 -5.04 15.12
CA GLY A 38 -6.77 -6.27 15.45
C GLY A 38 -7.87 -6.03 16.50
N GLU A 39 -7.56 -5.34 17.59
CA GLU A 39 -8.53 -5.03 18.66
C GLU A 39 -9.64 -4.05 18.22
N VAL A 40 -9.36 -3.12 17.30
CA VAL A 40 -10.42 -2.29 16.66
C VAL A 40 -11.36 -3.14 15.81
N SER A 41 -10.85 -4.18 15.15
CA SER A 41 -11.69 -5.13 14.41
C SER A 41 -12.50 -6.05 15.33
N ASP A 42 -11.95 -6.43 16.49
CA ASP A 42 -12.65 -7.26 17.49
C ASP A 42 -13.74 -6.47 18.26
N LEU A 43 -13.66 -5.14 18.29
CA LEU A 43 -14.69 -4.25 18.83
C LEU A 43 -16.01 -4.29 18.02
N TYR A 44 -15.98 -4.79 16.79
CA TYR A 44 -17.17 -5.05 15.96
C TYR A 44 -17.37 -6.55 15.77
N PRO A 45 -18.05 -7.23 16.72
CA PRO A 45 -18.28 -8.67 16.63
C PRO A 45 -19.03 -9.01 15.35
N ASN A 46 -18.33 -9.68 14.46
CA ASN A 46 -18.81 -10.15 13.18
C ASN A 46 -19.26 -11.62 13.36
N LEU A 47 -20.55 -11.88 13.20
CA LEU A 47 -21.18 -13.21 13.30
C LEU A 47 -20.71 -14.22 12.23
N PHE A 48 -19.84 -13.83 11.32
CA PHE A 48 -19.53 -14.54 10.07
C PHE A 48 -18.04 -14.70 9.73
N THR A 49 -17.05 -14.17 10.48
CA THR A 49 -15.64 -14.45 10.14
C THR A 49 -14.70 -14.56 11.35
N PRO A 50 -13.86 -15.61 11.44
CA PRO A 50 -12.74 -15.62 12.36
C PRO A 50 -11.69 -14.58 11.93
N ALA A 51 -11.24 -13.74 12.89
CA ALA A 51 -10.36 -12.58 12.69
C ALA A 51 -9.04 -12.87 11.93
N GLY A 52 -8.55 -14.12 11.94
CA GLY A 52 -7.25 -14.49 11.35
C GLY A 52 -7.23 -14.60 9.81
N LEU A 53 -8.32 -15.04 9.17
CA LEU A 53 -8.32 -15.22 7.70
C LEU A 53 -8.42 -13.89 6.95
N THR A 54 -9.24 -12.97 7.44
CA THR A 54 -9.39 -11.62 6.84
C THR A 54 -8.08 -10.84 6.88
N PHE A 55 -7.29 -11.00 7.94
CA PHE A 55 -5.97 -10.35 8.04
C PHE A 55 -4.95 -10.93 7.05
N SER A 56 -5.05 -12.23 6.73
CA SER A 56 -4.12 -12.91 5.82
C SER A 56 -4.24 -12.42 4.36
N VAL A 57 -5.42 -11.92 3.96
CA VAL A 57 -5.65 -11.36 2.62
C VAL A 57 -4.75 -10.14 2.36
N TRP A 58 -4.46 -9.33 3.38
CA TRP A 58 -3.56 -8.19 3.26
C TRP A 58 -2.14 -8.61 2.91
N GLY A 59 -1.65 -9.71 3.46
CA GLY A 59 -0.36 -10.28 3.10
C GLY A 59 -0.28 -10.63 1.61
N LEU A 60 -1.32 -11.28 1.08
CA LEU A 60 -1.41 -11.61 -0.35
C LEU A 60 -1.46 -10.35 -1.22
N ILE A 61 -2.25 -9.34 -0.83
CA ILE A 61 -2.31 -8.05 -1.53
C ILE A 61 -0.93 -7.41 -1.57
N TYR A 62 -0.21 -7.34 -0.44
CA TYR A 62 1.13 -6.75 -0.41
C TYR A 62 2.14 -7.52 -1.26
N VAL A 63 2.05 -8.85 -1.34
CA VAL A 63 2.89 -9.64 -2.25
C VAL A 63 2.61 -9.27 -3.71
N LEU A 64 1.34 -9.19 -4.11
CA LEU A 64 0.98 -8.81 -5.49
C LEU A 64 1.45 -7.39 -5.83
N LEU A 65 1.30 -6.44 -4.91
CA LEU A 65 1.78 -5.06 -5.07
C LEU A 65 3.31 -5.00 -5.11
N ALA A 66 4.02 -5.83 -4.33
CA ALA A 66 5.47 -5.93 -4.38
C ALA A 66 5.94 -6.43 -5.76
N ILE A 67 5.29 -7.46 -6.33
CA ILE A 67 5.58 -7.93 -7.69
C ILE A 67 5.39 -6.79 -8.70
N PHE A 68 4.33 -6.01 -8.57
CA PHE A 68 4.09 -4.86 -9.45
C PHE A 68 5.19 -3.80 -9.35
N VAL A 69 5.62 -3.46 -8.15
CA VAL A 69 6.72 -2.49 -7.94
C VAL A 69 8.05 -3.01 -8.47
N ILE A 70 8.37 -4.29 -8.22
CA ILE A 70 9.56 -4.94 -8.76
C ILE A 70 9.51 -4.96 -10.30
N TYR A 71 8.37 -5.22 -10.89
CA TYR A 71 8.18 -5.20 -12.34
C TYR A 71 8.54 -3.83 -12.94
N GLN A 72 8.14 -2.73 -12.30
CA GLN A 72 8.52 -1.38 -12.74
C GLN A 72 10.02 -1.11 -12.59
N LEU A 73 10.70 -1.80 -11.65
CA LEU A 73 12.13 -1.64 -11.44
C LEU A 73 12.97 -2.25 -12.56
N LEU A 74 12.43 -3.18 -13.36
CA LEU A 74 13.19 -3.84 -14.42
C LEU A 74 13.59 -2.86 -15.55
N PRO A 75 14.88 -2.77 -15.92
CA PRO A 75 15.34 -1.89 -17.01
C PRO A 75 14.68 -2.20 -18.35
N SER A 76 14.35 -3.47 -18.61
CA SER A 76 13.66 -3.93 -19.81
C SER A 76 12.24 -3.35 -19.93
N VAL A 77 11.57 -3.08 -18.81
CA VAL A 77 10.23 -2.48 -18.77
C VAL A 77 10.30 -0.98 -19.03
N ARG A 78 11.34 -0.30 -18.51
CA ARG A 78 11.51 1.16 -18.69
C ARG A 78 12.02 1.54 -20.09
N LYS A 79 12.74 0.63 -20.76
CA LYS A 79 13.25 0.83 -22.12
C LYS A 79 12.22 0.51 -23.21
N ASP A 80 11.19 -0.26 -22.88
CA ASP A 80 10.10 -0.62 -23.78
C ASP A 80 9.06 0.54 -23.85
N PRO A 81 8.81 1.14 -25.02
CA PRO A 81 7.92 2.28 -25.16
C PRO A 81 6.47 2.00 -24.74
N GLN A 82 5.98 0.78 -24.96
CA GLN A 82 4.59 0.40 -24.62
C GLN A 82 4.44 0.23 -23.12
N LYS A 83 5.39 -0.44 -22.48
CA LYS A 83 5.39 -0.65 -21.02
C LYS A 83 5.65 0.65 -20.26
N ALA A 84 6.51 1.52 -20.79
CA ALA A 84 6.73 2.86 -20.27
C ALA A 84 5.45 3.71 -20.28
N ASP A 85 4.61 3.60 -21.32
CA ASP A 85 3.32 4.30 -21.40
C ASP A 85 2.34 3.79 -20.33
N PHE A 86 2.30 2.46 -20.14
CA PHE A 86 1.49 1.83 -19.10
C PHE A 86 1.86 2.33 -17.69
N ILE A 87 3.16 2.43 -17.36
CA ILE A 87 3.63 2.95 -16.08
C ILE A 87 3.22 4.43 -15.90
N GLN A 88 3.30 5.24 -16.95
CA GLN A 88 2.91 6.65 -16.87
C GLN A 88 1.41 6.84 -16.60
N ARG A 89 0.57 5.95 -17.14
CA ARG A 89 -0.89 6.02 -16.95
C ARG A 89 -1.31 5.53 -15.57
N ILE A 90 -0.73 4.43 -15.08
CA ILE A 90 -1.18 3.78 -13.83
C ILE A 90 -0.39 4.21 -12.61
N GLY A 91 0.90 4.55 -12.77
CA GLY A 91 1.79 4.92 -11.66
C GLY A 91 1.22 5.99 -10.73
N PRO A 92 0.70 7.13 -11.26
CA PRO A 92 0.11 8.17 -10.41
C PRO A 92 -1.06 7.66 -9.55
N PHE A 93 -1.95 6.84 -10.11
CA PHE A 93 -3.08 6.28 -9.37
C PHE A 93 -2.63 5.29 -8.29
N PHE A 94 -1.61 4.49 -8.58
CA PHE A 94 -1.02 3.61 -7.59
C PHE A 94 -0.43 4.39 -6.40
N PHE A 95 0.29 5.47 -6.68
CA PHE A 95 0.84 6.33 -5.62
C PHE A 95 -0.26 6.99 -4.78
N ILE A 96 -1.33 7.50 -5.41
CA ILE A 96 -2.50 8.04 -4.72
C ILE A 96 -3.15 6.96 -3.85
N SER A 97 -3.27 5.72 -4.35
CA SER A 97 -3.78 4.60 -3.57
C SER A 97 -2.93 4.30 -2.34
N CYS A 98 -1.59 4.42 -2.44
CA CYS A 98 -0.69 4.28 -1.29
C CYS A 98 -0.93 5.38 -0.25
N LEU A 99 -1.07 6.63 -0.69
CA LEU A 99 -1.36 7.76 0.21
C LEU A 99 -2.72 7.62 0.89
N ALA A 100 -3.74 7.19 0.14
CA ALA A 100 -5.06 6.89 0.71
C ALA A 100 -4.98 5.72 1.72
N ASN A 101 -4.17 4.70 1.44
CA ASN A 101 -3.96 3.59 2.37
C ASN A 101 -3.24 4.04 3.66
N ILE A 102 -2.25 4.92 3.55
CA ILE A 102 -1.61 5.51 4.73
C ILE A 102 -2.62 6.40 5.48
N GLY A 103 -3.37 7.24 4.76
CA GLY A 103 -4.32 8.19 5.35
C GLY A 103 -5.46 7.54 6.12
N TRP A 104 -6.01 6.41 5.65
CA TRP A 104 -7.11 5.74 6.36
C TRP A 104 -6.67 5.19 7.72
N ILE A 105 -5.40 4.82 7.89
CA ILE A 105 -4.86 4.31 9.17
C ILE A 105 -4.84 5.41 10.24
N PHE A 106 -4.63 6.67 9.85
CA PHE A 106 -4.61 7.80 10.79
C PHE A 106 -6.00 8.37 11.08
N LEU A 107 -7.00 8.05 10.26
CA LEU A 107 -8.36 8.59 10.37
C LEU A 107 -9.11 8.14 11.66
N PRO A 108 -8.96 6.90 12.17
CA PRO A 108 -9.54 6.49 13.46
C PRO A 108 -9.01 7.26 14.68
N GLY A 109 -7.81 7.86 14.58
CA GLY A 109 -7.20 8.62 15.67
C GLY A 109 -7.83 9.99 15.94
N THR A 110 -8.64 10.52 15.01
CA THR A 110 -9.24 11.86 15.11
C THR A 110 -10.69 11.87 15.59
N ILE A 111 -11.30 10.69 15.81
CA ILE A 111 -12.72 10.54 16.18
C ILE A 111 -12.91 10.35 17.70
N LYS A 112 -11.82 10.32 18.49
CA LYS A 112 -11.87 10.31 19.96
C LYS A 112 -11.43 11.66 20.53
N THR A 113 -12.25 12.69 20.34
CA THR A 113 -12.27 13.89 21.20
C THR A 113 -13.68 14.14 21.65
#